data_AF-A0AAC9BKD5-F1
#
_entry.id   AF-A0AAC9BKD5-F1
#
_cell.length_a   1.000
_cell.length_b   1.000
_cell.length_c   1.000
_cell.angle_alpha   90.00
_cell.angle_beta   90.00
_cell.angle_gamma   90.00
#
_symmetry.space_group_name_H-M   'P 1'
#
loop_
_entity.id
_entity.type
_entity.pdbx_description
1 polymer ?
#
loop_
_entity_poly.entity_id
_entity_poly.type
_entity_poly.pdbx_seq_one_letter_code
_entity_poly.pdbx_strand_id
1 'polypeptide(L)' 'MVTHDFDQRAQLVDAETQQPLVGQRYRMTWSGGTVEGITSASGHTMLIRSDQAETAEIHVLTDEEA' A
#
# COMPACT_ATOMS: atom_id res chain seq x y z
N MET A 1 -4.64 -6.28 27.71
CA MET A 1 -4.81 -5.18 26.74
C MET A 1 -4.75 -5.83 25.37
N VAL A 2 -5.86 -5.88 24.64
CA VAL A 2 -5.90 -6.48 23.30
C VAL A 2 -5.33 -5.42 22.37
N THR A 3 -4.08 -5.59 21.93
CA THR A 3 -3.59 -4.90 20.74
C THR A 3 -4.41 -5.47 19.59
N HIS A 4 -5.34 -4.69 19.06
CA HIS A 4 -6.00 -5.05 17.82
C HIS A 4 -4.96 -4.78 16.72
N ASP A 5 -4.19 -5.79 16.37
CA ASP A 5 -3.33 -5.73 15.19
C ASP A 5 -4.24 -5.65 13.97
N PHE A 6 -4.37 -4.45 13.40
CA PHE A 6 -5.06 -4.28 12.12
C PHE A 6 -4.06 -4.61 11.02
N ASP A 7 -4.15 -5.83 10.49
CA ASP A 7 -3.44 -6.22 9.27
C ASP A 7 -4.10 -5.52 8.07
N GLN A 8 -3.66 -4.31 7.76
CA GLN A 8 -4.15 -3.55 6.60
C GLN A 8 -3.30 -3.89 5.37
N ARG A 9 -3.97 -4.23 4.28
CA ARG A 9 -3.39 -4.29 2.94
C ARG A 9 -4.32 -3.59 1.95
N ALA A 10 -3.74 -2.97 0.94
CA ALA A 10 -4.47 -2.40 -0.18
C ALA A 10 -4.17 -3.19 -1.44
N GLN A 11 -5.13 -3.22 -2.36
CA GLN A 11 -4.89 -3.68 -3.72
C GLN A 11 -4.84 -2.44 -4.62
N LEU A 12 -3.69 -2.25 -5.26
CA LEU A 12 -3.51 -1.23 -6.28
C LEU A 12 -4.00 -1.81 -7.61
N VAL A 13 -4.97 -1.13 -8.20
CA VAL A 13 -5.53 -1.45 -9.51
C VAL A 13 -5.43 -0.21 -10.39
N ASP A 14 -5.17 -0.46 -11.67
CA ASP A 14 -5.17 0.55 -12.71
C ASP A 14 -6.59 1.08 -12.88
N ALA A 15 -6.75 2.41 -12.88
CA ALA A 15 -8.08 3.02 -12.90
C ALA A 15 -8.80 2.79 -14.24
N GLU A 16 -8.05 2.76 -15.34
CA GLU A 16 -8.59 2.66 -16.71
C GLU A 16 -8.92 1.22 -17.09
N THR A 17 -7.99 0.31 -16.84
CA THR A 17 -8.10 -1.10 -17.23
C THR A 17 -8.66 -2.00 -16.13
N GLN A 18 -8.78 -1.49 -14.90
CA GLN A 18 -9.17 -2.26 -13.70
C GLN A 18 -8.26 -3.46 -13.43
N GLN A 19 -7.05 -3.48 -14.02
CA GLN A 19 -6.08 -4.54 -13.84
C GLN A 19 -5.20 -4.25 -12.61
N PRO A 20 -4.78 -5.28 -11.86
CA PRO A 20 -3.86 -5.06 -10.75
C PRO A 20 -2.55 -4.46 -11.24
N LEU A 21 -2.09 -3.40 -10.57
CA LEU A 21 -0.78 -2.80 -10.83
C LEU A 21 0.28 -3.71 -10.23
N VAL A 22 0.85 -4.59 -11.04
CA VAL A 22 1.86 -5.57 -10.63
C VAL A 22 3.27 -4.99 -10.74
N GLY A 23 4.11 -5.19 -9.72
CA GLY A 23 5.49 -4.70 -9.75
C GLY A 23 5.58 -3.18 -9.65
N GLN A 24 4.48 -2.52 -9.29
CA GLN A 24 4.40 -1.09 -9.14
C GLN A 24 5.04 -0.67 -7.81
N ARG A 25 6.01 0.24 -7.91
CA ARG A 25 6.64 0.80 -6.73
C ARG A 25 5.68 1.79 -6.07
N TYR A 26 5.54 1.69 -4.77
CA TYR A 26 4.66 2.54 -3.99
C TYR A 26 5.35 2.95 -2.69
N ARG A 27 4.94 4.10 -2.16
CA ARG A 27 5.29 4.58 -0.84
C ARG A 27 4.02 4.68 -0.03
N MET A 28 3.98 4.02 1.11
CA MET A 28 2.86 4.07 2.03
C MET A 28 3.29 4.75 3.33
N THR A 29 2.53 5.75 3.75
CA THR A 29 2.76 6.53 4.96
C THR A 29 1.56 6.40 5.87
N TRP A 30 1.82 6.08 7.14
CA TRP A 30 0.83 6.00 8.20
C TRP A 30 1.45 6.49 9.52
N SER A 31 0.67 6.55 10.60
CA SER A 31 1.10 7.05 11.90
C SER A 31 2.25 6.23 12.51
N GLY A 32 2.39 4.96 12.11
CA GLY A 32 3.49 4.08 12.51
C GLY A 32 4.77 4.25 11.67
N GLY A 33 4.74 5.03 10.59
CA GLY A 33 5.90 5.36 9.78
C GLY A 33 5.64 5.40 8.28
N THR A 34 6.73 5.39 7.51
CA THR A 34 6.69 5.32 6.04
C THR A 34 7.41 4.08 5.57
N VAL A 35 6.82 3.35 4.63
CA VAL A 35 7.44 2.19 3.97
C VAL A 35 7.39 2.37 2.46
N GLU A 36 8.45 1.96 1.81
CA GLU A 36 8.50 1.85 0.35
C GLU A 36 8.48 0.37 -0.01
N GLY A 37 7.62 0.02 -0.95
CA GLY A 37 7.40 -1.37 -1.35
C GLY A 37 7.11 -1.49 -2.84
N ILE A 38 7.01 -2.73 -3.28
CA ILE A 38 6.62 -3.10 -4.64
C ILE A 38 5.39 -3.98 -4.52
N THR A 39 4.37 -3.72 -5.33
CA THR A 39 3.16 -4.54 -5.32
C THR A 39 3.43 -5.95 -5.83
N SER A 40 2.72 -6.90 -5.25
CA SER A 40 2.77 -8.32 -5.66
C SER A 40 2.19 -8.55 -7.06
N ALA A 41 2.30 -9.80 -7.53
CA ALA A 41 1.71 -10.28 -8.78
C ALA A 41 0.18 -10.13 -8.89
N SER A 42 -0.51 -9.80 -7.79
CA SER A 42 -1.95 -9.53 -7.77
C SER A 42 -2.27 -8.06 -7.43
N GLY A 43 -1.26 -7.18 -7.43
CA GLY A 43 -1.42 -5.76 -7.13
C GLY A 43 -1.51 -5.43 -5.64
N HIS A 44 -1.33 -6.41 -4.75
CA HIS A 44 -1.38 -6.15 -3.31
C HIS A 44 -0.13 -5.46 -2.81
N THR A 45 -0.31 -4.47 -1.94
CA THR A 45 0.75 -3.89 -1.10
C THR A 45 1.14 -4.87 0.01
N MET A 46 2.29 -4.61 0.64
CA MET A 46 2.68 -5.29 1.87
C MET A 46 1.64 -5.06 2.98
N LEU A 47 1.47 -6.08 3.81
CA LEU A 47 0.71 -5.98 5.05
C LEU A 47 1.41 -5.00 5.99
N ILE A 48 0.70 -3.96 6.41
CA ILE A 48 1.10 -3.14 7.54
C ILE A 48 0.25 -3.50 8.75
N ARG A 49 0.89 -3.42 9.91
CA ARG A 49 0.22 -3.52 11.20
C ARG A 49 0.13 -2.13 11.79
N SER A 50 -1.10 -1.75 12.11
CA SER A 50 -1.40 -0.59 12.94
C SER A 50 -2.08 -1.05 14.22
N ASP A 51 -1.78 -0.39 15.33
CA ASP A 51 -2.42 -0.67 16.62
C ASP A 51 -3.81 -0.03 16.74
N GLN A 52 -4.13 0.92 15.86
CA GLN A 52 -5.43 1.56 15.70
C GLN A 52 -5.90 1.50 14.25
N ALA A 53 -7.22 1.62 14.04
CA ALA A 53 -7.77 1.87 12.71
C ALA A 53 -7.41 3.30 12.28
N GLU A 54 -6.61 3.43 11.23
CA GLU A 54 -6.12 4.71 10.73
C GLU A 54 -6.13 4.78 9.20
N THR A 55 -5.98 6.00 8.69
CA THR A 55 -5.84 6.26 7.26
C THR A 55 -4.37 6.14 6.88
N ALA A 56 -4.03 5.12 6.07
CA ALA A 56 -2.75 5.03 5.40
C ALA A 56 -2.83 5.72 4.03
N GLU A 57 -1.84 6.56 3.72
CA GLU A 57 -1.73 7.22 2.42
C GLU A 57 -0.77 6.44 1.53
N ILE A 58 -1.21 6.07 0.32
CA ILE A 58 -0.40 5.31 -0.63
C ILE A 58 -0.14 6.18 -1.86
N HIS A 59 1.14 6.50 -2.07
CA HIS A 59 1.64 7.18 -3.25
C HIS A 59 2.25 6.16 -4.20
N VAL A 60 1.69 6.05 -5.40
CA VAL A 60 2.28 5.26 -6.46
C VAL A 60 3.44 6.05 -7.06
N LEU A 61 4.65 5.47 -7.04
CA LEU A 61 5.84 6.06 -7.64
C LEU A 61 5.92 5.56 -9.08
N THR A 62 5.25 6.25 -10.01
CA THR A 62 5.44 6.06 -11.45
C THR A 62 6.69 6.80 -11.89
N ASP A 63 7.50 6.17 -12.75
CA ASP A 63 8.73 6.73 -13.31
C ASP A 63 8.46 7.84 -14.37
N GLU A 64 7.23 8.36 -14.44
CA GLU A 64 6.81 9.41 -15.40
C GLU A 64 7.22 10.83 -14.99
N GLU A 65 8.40 10.98 -14.38
CA GLU A 65 9.06 12.27 -14.22
C GLU A 65 10.45 12.17 -14.87
N ALA A 66 10.47 12.04 -16.21
CA ALA A 66 11.65 12.12 -17.06
C ALA A 66 11.47 13.18 -18.15
#